data_AF-A7T954-F1
#
_entry.id   AF-A7T954-F1
#
_cell.length_a   1.000
_cell.length_b   1.000
_cell.length_c   1.000
_cell.angle_alpha   90.00
_cell.angle_beta   90.00
_cell.angle_gamma   90.00
#
_symmetry.space_group_name_H-M   'P 1'
#
loop_
_entity.id
_entity.type
_entity.pdbx_description
1 polymer ?
#
loop_
_entity_poly.entity_id
_entity_poly.type
_entity_poly.pdbx_seq_one_letter_code
_entity_poly.pdbx_strand_id
1 'polypeptide(L)'
;PRITAISPDVSVTINRTDSVTLQCHASGDPAPNITWSHEGAPLEHNGSILTLYNVTRREAGSYECKADNGIRKPAKASAVLSVNFAPEIERQKKKHFETSLGKAINLTCDVEGGPLPSVTWSRKRSQFSIIFSPVRMRSVLEVIPKQSRDFGDYICMARNIMGWDSHTLTLKRVGTSL
;
A
#
# COMPACT_ATOMS: atom_id res chain seq x y z
N PRO A 1 -9.04 -15.66 31.70
CA PRO A 1 -7.93 -15.68 30.70
C PRO A 1 -7.02 -14.43 30.77
N ARG A 2 -5.77 -14.57 30.31
CA ARG A 2 -4.76 -13.50 30.16
C ARG A 2 -3.95 -13.75 28.89
N ILE A 3 -3.60 -12.69 28.17
CA ILE A 3 -2.61 -12.74 27.08
C ILE A 3 -1.31 -12.13 27.61
N THR A 4 -0.19 -12.81 27.41
CA THR A 4 1.14 -12.36 27.85
C THR A 4 1.93 -11.70 26.74
N ALA A 5 1.79 -12.19 25.51
CA ALA A 5 2.51 -11.69 24.35
C ALA A 5 1.82 -12.10 23.05
N ILE A 6 2.15 -11.37 21.99
CA ILE A 6 2.01 -11.81 20.62
C ILE A 6 3.42 -11.88 20.02
N SER A 7 3.77 -13.00 19.38
CA SER A 7 5.09 -13.20 18.78
C SER A 7 4.99 -13.29 17.25
N PRO A 8 6.04 -12.87 16.50
CA PRO A 8 7.39 -12.52 16.99
C PRO A 8 7.49 -11.14 17.67
N ASP A 9 6.64 -10.17 17.32
CA ASP A 9 6.61 -8.82 17.90
C ASP A 9 5.21 -8.20 17.69
N VAL A 10 4.93 -7.07 18.35
CA VAL A 10 3.72 -6.26 18.12
C VAL A 10 3.75 -5.53 16.78
N SER A 11 4.89 -5.47 16.10
CA SER A 11 5.05 -4.95 14.74
C SER A 11 5.94 -5.89 13.94
N VAL A 12 5.38 -6.51 12.90
CA VAL A 12 6.08 -7.48 12.05
C VAL A 12 6.14 -6.91 10.64
N THR A 13 7.33 -6.88 10.05
CA THR A 13 7.51 -6.51 8.64
C THR A 13 7.98 -7.72 7.87
N ILE A 14 7.31 -8.04 6.77
CA ILE A 14 7.64 -9.19 5.92
C ILE A 14 7.63 -8.83 4.44
N ASN A 15 8.39 -9.54 3.61
CA ASN A 15 8.34 -9.32 2.17
C ASN A 15 7.14 -10.04 1.55
N ARG A 16 6.61 -9.46 0.46
CA ARG A 16 5.55 -10.08 -0.34
C ARG A 16 5.98 -11.49 -0.78
N THR A 17 5.03 -12.41 -0.86
CA THR A 17 5.18 -13.85 -1.17
C THR A 17 5.77 -14.69 -0.04
N ASP A 18 6.38 -14.09 0.98
CA ASP A 18 6.82 -14.83 2.15
C ASP A 18 5.60 -15.23 3.02
N SER A 19 5.86 -16.05 4.03
CA SER A 19 4.86 -16.50 4.99
C SER A 19 5.22 -16.04 6.40
N VAL A 20 4.24 -15.66 7.19
CA VAL A 20 4.43 -15.23 8.59
C VAL A 20 3.55 -16.05 9.51
N THR A 21 4.09 -16.39 10.69
CA THR A 21 3.34 -17.02 11.76
C THR A 21 3.23 -16.05 12.93
N LEU A 22 2.00 -15.70 13.29
CA LEU A 22 1.66 -14.96 14.49
C LEU A 22 1.23 -15.94 15.56
N GLN A 23 1.74 -15.78 16.78
CA GLN A 23 1.34 -16.62 17.90
C GLN A 23 0.89 -15.78 19.08
N CYS A 24 -0.32 -16.05 19.55
CA CYS A 24 -0.93 -15.45 20.72
C CYS A 24 -0.68 -16.34 21.95
N HIS A 25 0.08 -15.82 22.90
CA HIS A 25 0.41 -16.53 24.14
C HIS A 25 -0.65 -16.19 25.18
N ALA A 26 -1.60 -17.10 25.38
CA ALA A 26 -2.70 -16.91 26.32
C ALA A 26 -2.78 -18.06 27.33
N SER A 27 -3.19 -17.74 28.56
CA SER A 27 -3.41 -18.70 29.63
C SER A 27 -4.71 -18.42 30.38
N GLY A 28 -5.24 -19.42 31.06
CA GLY A 28 -6.46 -19.31 31.85
C GLY A 28 -6.95 -20.68 32.32
N ASP A 29 -7.76 -20.68 33.35
CA ASP A 29 -8.49 -21.86 33.83
C ASP A 29 -10.00 -21.50 33.91
N PRO A 30 -10.88 -22.16 33.13
CA PRO A 30 -10.57 -23.11 32.06
C PRO A 30 -9.70 -22.51 30.96
N ALA A 31 -9.03 -23.38 30.19
CA ALA A 31 -8.19 -22.98 29.05
C ALA A 31 -9.00 -22.12 28.07
N PRO A 32 -8.51 -20.93 27.67
CA PRO A 32 -9.26 -20.06 26.78
C PRO A 32 -9.29 -20.57 25.35
N ASN A 33 -10.43 -20.38 24.68
CA ASN A 33 -10.51 -20.42 23.23
C ASN A 33 -9.90 -19.13 22.64
N ILE A 34 -9.07 -19.28 21.61
CA ILE A 34 -8.38 -18.17 20.95
C ILE A 34 -8.93 -18.01 19.54
N THR A 35 -9.37 -16.80 19.22
CA THR A 35 -9.85 -16.41 17.89
C THR A 35 -9.09 -15.19 17.39
N TRP A 36 -9.09 -14.98 16.08
CA TRP A 36 -8.36 -13.89 15.44
C TRP A 36 -9.28 -12.96 14.64
N SER A 37 -8.88 -11.70 14.52
CA SER A 37 -9.46 -10.75 13.58
C SER A 37 -8.37 -9.99 12.83
N HIS A 38 -8.68 -9.56 11.60
CA HIS A 38 -7.84 -8.72 10.75
C HIS A 38 -8.62 -7.47 10.37
N GLU A 39 -8.07 -6.30 10.68
CA GLU A 39 -8.75 -5.00 10.48
C GLU A 39 -10.17 -4.97 11.08
N GLY A 40 -10.33 -5.63 12.24
CA GLY A 40 -11.61 -5.76 12.95
C GLY A 40 -12.58 -6.81 12.41
N ALA A 41 -12.31 -7.40 11.24
CA ALA A 41 -13.11 -8.49 10.67
C ALA A 41 -12.66 -9.85 11.26
N PRO A 42 -13.58 -10.71 11.74
CA PRO A 42 -13.21 -12.02 12.27
C PRO A 42 -12.63 -12.92 11.18
N LEU A 43 -11.58 -13.66 11.53
CA LEU A 43 -11.02 -14.70 10.68
C LEU A 43 -11.64 -16.06 11.02
N GLU A 44 -11.83 -16.90 10.01
CA GLU A 44 -12.25 -18.30 10.18
C GLU A 44 -11.08 -19.16 10.67
N HIS A 45 -10.52 -18.80 11.82
CA HIS A 45 -9.35 -19.46 12.41
C HIS A 45 -9.45 -19.49 13.93
N ASN A 46 -9.28 -20.70 14.49
CA ASN A 46 -9.24 -20.95 15.93
C ASN A 46 -7.88 -21.49 16.32
N GLY A 47 -7.38 -21.06 17.48
CA GLY A 47 -6.12 -21.51 18.05
C GLY A 47 -5.11 -20.40 18.27
N SER A 48 -4.04 -20.73 19.00
CA SER A 48 -3.00 -19.77 19.39
C SER A 48 -2.06 -19.37 18.25
N ILE A 49 -2.01 -20.13 17.15
CA ILE A 49 -1.05 -19.94 16.06
C ILE A 49 -1.81 -19.64 14.77
N LEU A 50 -1.58 -18.47 14.17
CA LEU A 50 -2.11 -18.06 12.87
C LEU A 50 -0.95 -17.98 11.87
N THR A 51 -1.01 -18.76 10.79
CA THR A 51 -0.02 -18.70 9.71
C THR A 51 -0.65 -18.12 8.45
N LEU A 52 -0.04 -17.05 7.94
CA LEU A 52 -0.41 -16.41 6.68
C LEU A 52 0.61 -16.84 5.62
N TYR A 53 0.13 -17.47 4.55
CA TYR A 53 0.95 -17.95 3.45
C TYR A 53 0.85 -17.01 2.24
N ASN A 54 1.92 -16.92 1.44
CA ASN A 54 1.95 -16.09 0.23
C ASN A 54 1.42 -14.66 0.48
N VAL A 55 1.96 -14.00 1.50
CA VAL A 55 1.51 -12.68 1.95
C VAL A 55 1.54 -11.68 0.81
N THR A 56 0.43 -10.98 0.61
CA THR A 56 0.31 -9.86 -0.32
C THR A 56 0.05 -8.57 0.46
N ARG A 57 -0.07 -7.44 -0.24
CA ARG A 57 -0.43 -6.17 0.39
C ARG A 57 -1.80 -6.20 1.09
N ARG A 58 -2.67 -7.17 0.76
CA ARG A 58 -4.01 -7.29 1.35
C ARG A 58 -3.97 -7.81 2.78
N GLU A 59 -2.95 -8.58 3.12
CA GLU A 59 -2.72 -9.10 4.46
C GLU A 59 -2.03 -8.07 5.36
N ALA A 60 -1.57 -6.93 4.84
CA ALA A 60 -1.08 -5.85 5.72
C ALA A 60 -2.21 -5.34 6.65
N GLY A 61 -1.85 -4.89 7.84
CA GLY A 61 -2.80 -4.32 8.80
C GLY A 61 -2.70 -4.88 10.20
N SER A 62 -3.69 -4.53 11.03
CA SER A 62 -3.78 -4.96 12.43
C SER A 62 -4.43 -6.33 12.55
N TYR A 63 -3.74 -7.25 13.22
CA TYR A 63 -4.24 -8.55 13.65
C TYR A 63 -4.47 -8.54 15.16
N GLU A 64 -5.68 -8.83 15.61
CA GLU A 64 -6.03 -8.95 17.03
C GLU A 64 -6.34 -10.41 17.38
N CYS A 65 -5.67 -10.95 18.40
CA CYS A 65 -6.08 -12.20 19.03
C CYS A 65 -6.97 -11.91 20.24
N LYS A 66 -8.04 -12.70 20.37
CA LYS A 66 -8.99 -12.66 21.48
C LYS A 66 -8.94 -14.00 22.23
N ALA A 67 -8.71 -13.98 23.54
CA ALA A 67 -8.72 -15.15 24.40
C ALA A 67 -9.94 -15.12 25.34
N ASP A 68 -10.83 -16.10 25.20
CA ASP A 68 -12.12 -16.17 25.91
C ASP A 68 -12.28 -17.51 26.63
N ASN A 69 -12.64 -17.48 27.91
CA ASN A 69 -12.91 -18.70 28.69
C ASN A 69 -14.29 -18.69 29.35
N GLY A 70 -15.18 -17.76 28.99
CA GLY A 70 -16.55 -17.69 29.51
C GLY A 70 -16.71 -17.24 30.97
N ILE A 71 -15.62 -17.12 31.75
CA ILE A 71 -15.69 -16.74 33.17
C ILE A 71 -15.55 -15.23 33.36
N ARG A 72 -14.65 -14.59 32.61
CA ARG A 72 -14.39 -13.14 32.66
C ARG A 72 -14.42 -12.55 31.27
N LYS A 73 -14.40 -11.21 31.20
CA LYS A 73 -14.23 -10.49 29.93
C LYS A 73 -13.04 -11.05 29.15
N PRO A 74 -13.16 -11.25 27.83
CA PRO A 74 -12.08 -11.76 27.01
C PRO A 74 -10.87 -10.83 27.03
N ALA A 75 -9.67 -11.42 27.03
CA ALA A 75 -8.43 -10.66 26.85
C ALA A 75 -8.17 -10.47 25.36
N LYS A 76 -7.54 -9.35 24.99
CA LYS A 76 -7.20 -9.00 23.60
C LYS A 76 -5.76 -8.47 23.50
N ALA A 77 -5.09 -8.78 22.41
CA ALA A 77 -3.79 -8.20 22.06
C ALA A 77 -3.67 -8.10 20.54
N SER A 78 -2.91 -7.11 20.06
CA SER A 78 -2.77 -6.84 18.62
C SER A 78 -1.32 -6.82 18.17
N ALA A 79 -1.10 -7.23 16.93
CA ALA A 79 0.14 -7.04 16.18
C ALA A 79 -0.16 -6.36 14.84
N VAL A 80 0.74 -5.50 14.38
CA VAL A 80 0.64 -4.86 13.06
C VAL A 80 1.54 -5.60 12.08
N LEU A 81 0.97 -6.07 10.96
CA LEU A 81 1.71 -6.63 9.84
C LEU A 81 1.94 -5.58 8.77
N SER A 82 3.21 -5.27 8.50
CA SER A 82 3.65 -4.47 7.36
C SER A 82 4.20 -5.38 6.26
N VAL A 83 3.88 -5.08 5.01
CA VAL A 83 4.31 -5.88 3.85
C VAL A 83 5.19 -5.06 2.93
N ASN A 84 6.39 -5.54 2.67
CA ASN A 84 7.35 -4.95 1.74
C ASN A 84 7.11 -5.48 0.32
N PHE A 85 6.94 -4.57 -0.64
CA PHE A 85 6.80 -4.85 -2.07
C PHE A 85 7.27 -3.66 -2.91
N ALA A 86 7.74 -3.96 -4.12
CA ALA A 86 8.14 -2.95 -5.09
C ALA A 86 6.95 -2.03 -5.43
N PRO A 87 7.20 -0.78 -5.84
CA PRO A 87 6.13 0.14 -6.19
C PRO A 87 5.31 -0.39 -7.36
N GLU A 88 4.01 -0.14 -7.36
CA GLU A 88 3.10 -0.50 -8.44
C GLU A 88 2.30 0.72 -8.84
N ILE A 89 2.42 1.13 -10.11
CA ILE A 89 1.67 2.25 -10.68
C ILE A 89 0.35 1.74 -11.28
N GLU A 90 -0.76 2.38 -10.93
CA GLU A 90 -2.08 2.04 -11.43
C GLU A 90 -2.25 2.46 -12.91
N ARG A 91 -2.35 1.46 -13.80
CA ARG A 91 -2.42 1.65 -15.27
C ARG A 91 -3.82 1.63 -15.86
N GLN A 92 -4.85 1.38 -15.05
CA GLN A 92 -6.24 1.25 -15.50
C GLN A 92 -6.93 2.60 -15.71
N LYS A 93 -6.34 3.70 -15.21
CA LYS A 93 -6.86 5.08 -15.36
C LYS A 93 -6.48 5.72 -16.71
N LYS A 94 -7.01 6.92 -16.96
CA LYS A 94 -6.82 7.71 -18.19
C LYS A 94 -5.32 7.90 -18.51
N LYS A 95 -4.86 7.33 -19.62
CA LYS A 95 -3.46 7.43 -20.11
C LYS A 95 -3.20 8.65 -21.00
N HIS A 96 -4.27 9.23 -21.53
CA HIS A 96 -4.23 10.32 -22.50
C HIS A 96 -4.84 11.57 -21.90
N PHE A 97 -4.06 12.64 -21.86
CA PHE A 97 -4.48 13.94 -21.37
C PHE A 97 -4.55 14.88 -22.56
N GLU A 98 -5.54 15.76 -22.58
CA GLU A 98 -5.75 16.70 -23.69
C GLU A 98 -5.93 18.10 -23.14
N THR A 99 -5.11 19.04 -23.61
CA THR A 99 -5.24 20.47 -23.28
C THR A 99 -4.85 21.35 -24.46
N SER A 100 -5.13 22.65 -24.33
CA SER A 100 -4.72 23.68 -25.29
C SER A 100 -3.51 24.45 -24.78
N LEU A 101 -2.85 25.19 -25.67
CA LEU A 101 -1.79 26.13 -25.27
C LEU A 101 -2.31 27.12 -24.22
N GLY A 102 -1.49 27.36 -23.20
CA GLY A 102 -1.79 28.25 -22.09
C GLY A 102 -2.82 27.71 -21.08
N LYS A 103 -3.39 26.52 -21.30
CA LYS A 103 -4.37 25.91 -20.39
C LYS A 103 -3.72 24.84 -19.52
N ALA A 104 -3.83 25.01 -18.21
CA ALA A 104 -3.32 24.06 -17.23
C ALA A 104 -4.02 22.71 -17.30
N ILE A 105 -3.28 21.64 -17.04
CA ILE A 105 -3.80 20.28 -16.90
C ILE A 105 -3.00 19.52 -15.84
N ASN A 106 -3.69 18.67 -15.07
CA ASN A 106 -3.08 17.83 -14.05
C ASN A 106 -2.90 16.41 -14.58
N LEU A 107 -1.65 15.99 -14.69
CA LEU A 107 -1.31 14.59 -14.93
C LEU A 107 -1.26 13.88 -13.58
N THR A 108 -1.91 12.74 -13.46
CA THR A 108 -2.00 12.00 -12.20
C THR A 108 -1.35 10.63 -12.31
N CYS A 109 -0.50 10.28 -11.35
CA CYS A 109 0.11 8.97 -11.20
C CYS A 109 -0.22 8.44 -9.81
N ASP A 110 -1.07 7.42 -9.76
CA ASP A 110 -1.48 6.76 -8.52
C ASP A 110 -0.55 5.55 -8.29
N VAL A 111 0.10 5.53 -7.11
CA VAL A 111 1.15 4.57 -6.77
C VAL A 111 0.87 3.92 -5.42
N GLU A 112 1.07 2.61 -5.34
CA GLU A 112 1.13 1.84 -4.09
C GLU A 112 2.56 1.27 -3.92
N GLY A 113 3.00 1.06 -2.68
CA GLY A 113 4.32 0.50 -2.41
C GLY A 113 4.60 0.40 -0.91
N GLY A 114 5.34 -0.64 -0.51
CA GLY A 114 5.77 -0.85 0.87
C GLY A 114 7.28 -1.13 0.92
N PRO A 115 8.12 -0.32 1.58
CA PRO A 115 7.83 0.98 2.18
C PRO A 115 7.33 2.02 1.16
N LEU A 116 6.81 3.15 1.65
CA LEU A 116 6.28 4.22 0.81
C LEU A 116 7.29 4.68 -0.26
N PRO A 117 6.91 4.71 -1.55
CA PRO A 117 7.83 5.05 -2.62
C PRO A 117 7.99 6.56 -2.83
N SER A 118 9.18 7.00 -3.24
CA SER A 118 9.36 8.34 -3.82
C SER A 118 8.89 8.35 -5.27
N VAL A 119 8.13 9.37 -5.68
CA VAL A 119 7.66 9.54 -7.06
C VAL A 119 8.33 10.74 -7.71
N THR A 120 8.87 10.58 -8.91
CA THR A 120 9.51 11.64 -9.70
C THR A 120 8.87 11.75 -11.08
N TRP A 121 8.83 12.96 -11.61
CA TRP A 121 8.34 13.23 -12.96
C TRP A 121 9.50 13.61 -13.88
N SER A 122 9.50 13.05 -15.07
CA SER A 122 10.42 13.43 -16.13
C SER A 122 9.69 13.58 -17.45
N ARG A 123 10.04 14.63 -18.19
CA ARG A 123 9.84 14.69 -19.64
C ARG A 123 11.17 14.24 -20.24
N LYS A 124 11.20 13.55 -21.40
CA LYS A 124 12.40 12.89 -22.00
C LYS A 124 13.74 13.68 -22.03
N ARG A 125 13.84 14.95 -21.56
CA ARG A 125 15.07 15.74 -21.34
C ARG A 125 15.08 16.71 -20.13
N SER A 126 14.14 16.64 -19.17
CA SER A 126 14.14 17.54 -17.99
C SER A 126 13.40 16.95 -16.79
N GLN A 127 13.99 17.07 -15.60
CA GLN A 127 13.50 16.52 -14.32
C GLN A 127 12.70 17.58 -13.55
N PHE A 128 11.53 17.22 -13.00
CA PHE A 128 10.69 18.11 -12.18
C PHE A 128 10.28 17.46 -10.83
N SER A 129 10.02 18.30 -9.83
CA SER A 129 9.93 18.00 -8.37
C SER A 129 8.56 17.48 -7.86
N ILE A 130 8.55 17.07 -6.59
CA ILE A 130 7.68 16.04 -5.95
C ILE A 130 6.66 16.64 -4.96
N ILE A 131 5.45 16.05 -4.83
CA ILE A 131 4.52 16.26 -3.70
C ILE A 131 4.09 14.90 -3.11
N PHE A 132 4.04 14.77 -1.77
CA PHE A 132 3.80 13.52 -1.01
C PHE A 132 2.38 13.40 -0.39
N SER A 133 1.88 12.16 -0.24
CA SER A 133 0.68 11.76 0.51
C SER A 133 0.83 10.31 1.06
N PRO A 134 0.33 9.90 2.24
CA PRO A 134 0.97 8.84 3.02
C PRO A 134 0.52 7.38 2.83
N VAL A 135 -0.45 7.02 1.98
CA VAL A 135 -0.89 5.59 1.88
C VAL A 135 -1.28 5.17 0.46
N ARG A 136 -1.86 6.08 -0.32
CA ARG A 136 -1.89 6.02 -1.78
C ARG A 136 -1.28 7.31 -2.27
N MET A 137 -0.10 7.22 -2.86
CA MET A 137 0.55 8.38 -3.41
C MET A 137 -0.09 8.69 -4.75
N ARG A 138 -1.12 9.54 -4.72
CA ARG A 138 -1.49 10.31 -5.90
C ARG A 138 -0.45 11.40 -6.08
N SER A 139 0.47 11.18 -7.01
CA SER A 139 1.36 12.23 -7.48
C SER A 139 0.67 13.01 -8.60
N VAL A 140 0.69 14.34 -8.51
CA VAL A 140 0.08 15.23 -9.50
C VAL A 140 1.15 16.14 -10.08
N LEU A 141 1.26 16.16 -11.41
CA LEU A 141 2.08 17.12 -12.15
C LEU A 141 1.14 18.10 -12.87
N GLU A 142 1.15 19.36 -12.45
CA GLU A 142 0.50 20.43 -13.20
C GLU A 142 1.38 20.83 -14.40
N VAL A 143 0.79 20.83 -15.59
CA VAL A 143 1.44 21.21 -16.83
C VAL A 143 0.66 22.35 -17.48
N ILE A 144 1.34 23.43 -17.85
CA ILE A 144 0.77 24.53 -18.64
C ILE A 144 1.56 24.63 -19.95
N PRO A 145 1.13 23.97 -21.04
CA PRO A 145 1.87 23.99 -22.30
C PRO A 145 1.99 25.42 -22.83
N LYS A 146 3.21 25.92 -23.03
CA LYS A 146 3.47 27.24 -23.61
C LYS A 146 3.81 27.15 -25.10
N GLN A 147 4.26 25.98 -25.55
CA GLN A 147 4.66 25.73 -26.94
C GLN A 147 4.44 24.28 -27.36
N SER A 148 4.52 23.98 -28.66
CA SER A 148 4.23 22.65 -29.22
C SER A 148 5.08 21.52 -28.63
N ARG A 149 6.32 21.79 -28.21
CA ARG A 149 7.21 20.79 -27.58
C ARG A 149 6.82 20.41 -26.14
N ASP A 150 5.82 21.08 -25.57
CA ASP A 150 5.32 20.75 -24.24
C ASP A 150 4.27 19.64 -24.26
N PHE A 151 3.77 19.29 -25.44
CA PHE A 151 2.98 18.08 -25.67
C PHE A 151 3.92 16.88 -25.85
N GLY A 152 3.41 15.67 -25.60
CA GLY A 152 4.15 14.42 -25.70
C GLY A 152 4.17 13.62 -24.40
N ASP A 153 5.21 12.81 -24.24
CA ASP A 153 5.33 11.83 -23.16
C ASP A 153 5.87 12.45 -21.86
N TYR A 154 5.16 12.18 -20.77
CA TYR A 154 5.54 12.46 -19.39
C TYR A 154 5.65 11.14 -18.64
N ILE A 155 6.76 10.91 -17.94
CA ILE A 155 7.04 9.68 -17.23
C ILE A 155 6.97 9.96 -15.74
N CYS A 156 6.07 9.26 -15.02
CA CYS A 156 6.16 9.13 -13.58
C CYS A 156 6.97 7.88 -13.23
N MET A 157 7.94 8.03 -12.32
CA MET A 157 8.79 6.94 -11.83
C MET A 157 8.68 6.87 -10.32
N ALA A 158 8.26 5.72 -9.80
CA ALA A 158 8.15 5.42 -8.39
C ALA A 158 9.29 4.48 -7.95
N ARG A 159 9.88 4.74 -6.78
CA ARG A 159 11.00 3.94 -6.25
C ARG A 159 10.91 3.78 -4.75
N ASN A 160 11.17 2.57 -4.24
CA ASN A 160 11.46 2.29 -2.84
C ASN A 160 12.65 1.31 -2.74
N ILE A 161 12.93 0.79 -1.54
CA ILE A 161 14.02 -0.18 -1.33
C ILE A 161 13.75 -1.54 -1.99
N MET A 162 12.50 -1.86 -2.29
CA MET A 162 12.09 -3.13 -2.90
C MET A 162 12.15 -3.09 -4.44
N GLY A 163 12.34 -1.92 -5.04
CA GLY A 163 12.45 -1.76 -6.49
C GLY A 163 11.88 -0.45 -6.99
N TRP A 164 11.47 -0.44 -8.24
CA TRP A 164 10.92 0.72 -8.91
C TRP A 164 9.91 0.31 -9.98
N ASP A 165 9.02 1.24 -10.32
CA ASP A 165 8.08 1.11 -11.43
C ASP A 165 7.99 2.47 -12.16
N SER A 166 7.62 2.46 -13.43
CA SER A 166 7.40 3.67 -14.20
C SER A 166 6.21 3.56 -15.15
N HIS A 167 5.57 4.69 -15.41
CA HIS A 167 4.48 4.78 -16.36
C HIS A 167 4.57 6.05 -17.20
N THR A 168 4.29 5.90 -18.50
CA THR A 168 4.26 7.00 -19.45
C THR A 168 2.82 7.45 -19.66
N LEU A 169 2.59 8.75 -19.45
CA LEU A 169 1.35 9.46 -19.76
C LEU A 169 1.57 10.35 -20.98
N THR A 170 0.62 10.37 -21.90
CA THR A 170 0.74 11.17 -23.12
C THR A 170 -0.15 12.40 -23.04
N LEU A 171 0.45 13.58 -23.14
CA LEU A 171 -0.25 14.86 -23.24
C LEU A 171 -0.40 15.25 -24.72
N LYS A 172 -1.64 15.26 -25.21
CA LYS A 172 -2.02 15.65 -26.57
C LYS A 172 -2.60 17.06 -26.60
N ARG A 173 -2.48 17.70 -27.76
CA ARG A 173 -3.12 18.99 -28.01
C ARG A 173 -4.58 18.76 -28.39
N VAL A 174 -5.49 19.53 -27.80
CA VAL A 174 -6.90 19.51 -28.19
C VAL A 174 -7.03 19.89 -29.67
N GLY A 175 -7.83 19.12 -30.42
CA GLY A 175 -8.17 19.42 -31.82
C GLY A 175 -7.17 18.90 -32.87
N THR A 176 -6.16 18.12 -32.48
CA THR A 176 -5.39 17.30 -33.44
C THR A 176 -5.96 15.89 -33.45
N SER A 177 -6.98 15.65 -34.27
CA SER A 177 -7.35 14.31 -34.72
C SER A 177 -6.18 13.71 -35.48
N LEU A 178 -5.88 12.42 -35.28
CA LEU A 178 -5.23 11.63 -36.33
C LEU A 178 -6.21 11.47 -37.49
#